data_AF-A0A0D2LTQ8-F1
#
_entry.id   AF-A0A0D2LTQ8-F1
#
_cell.length_a   1.000
_cell.length_b   1.000
_cell.length_c   1.000
_cell.angle_alpha   90.00
_cell.angle_beta   90.00
_cell.angle_gamma   90.00
#
_symmetry.space_group_name_H-M   'P 1'
#
loop_
_entity.id
_entity.type
_entity.pdbx_description
1 polymer ?
#
loop_
_entity_poly.entity_id
_entity_poly.type
_entity_poly.pdbx_seq_one_letter_code
_entity_poly.pdbx_strand_id
1 'polypeptide(L)' 'GLPHAKHVHSTLVCAVTREVMSDANPPMVLPNGYVYSRRAIEQLAAQHGGGRLACPKTGATYGVDELRRAFIV' A
#
# COMPACT_ATOMS: atom_id res chain seq x y z
N GLY A 1 -16.62 -16.17 32.69
CA GLY A 1 -16.91 -15.15 31.67
C GLY A 1 -16.06 -15.43 30.46
N LEU A 2 -16.64 -15.42 29.25
CA LEU A 2 -15.99 -15.81 28.00
C LEU A 2 -14.75 -14.96 27.66
N PRO A 3 -13.76 -15.50 26.92
CA PRO A 3 -12.62 -14.72 26.44
C PRO A 3 -13.11 -13.67 25.43
N HIS A 4 -12.84 -12.40 25.72
CA HIS A 4 -13.09 -11.30 24.80
C HIS A 4 -12.27 -11.55 23.52
N ALA A 5 -12.95 -11.68 22.38
CA ALA A 5 -12.30 -11.71 21.08
C ALA A 5 -11.59 -10.36 20.89
N LYS A 6 -10.31 -10.29 21.27
CA LYS A 6 -9.46 -9.14 21.01
C LYS A 6 -9.19 -9.17 19.52
N HIS A 7 -10.07 -8.53 18.75
CA HIS A 7 -9.87 -8.29 17.33
C HIS A 7 -8.61 -7.41 17.24
N VAL A 8 -7.46 -8.04 17.01
CA VAL A 8 -6.22 -7.33 16.77
C VAL A 8 -6.40 -6.71 15.38
N HIS A 9 -6.91 -5.49 15.35
CA HIS A 9 -6.83 -4.67 14.14
C HIS A 9 -5.35 -4.40 13.90
N SER A 10 -4.72 -5.26 13.10
CA SER A 10 -3.38 -5.04 12.58
C SER A 10 -3.46 -3.82 11.67
N THR A 11 -3.16 -2.65 12.24
CA THR A 11 -3.10 -1.40 11.50
C THR A 11 -1.84 -1.42 10.64
N LEU A 12 -1.99 -1.72 9.34
CA LEU A 12 -0.90 -1.55 8.40
C LEU A 12 -0.67 -0.07 8.16
N VAL A 13 0.57 0.39 8.32
CA VAL A 13 0.96 1.77 8.07
C VAL A 13 1.85 1.80 6.84
N CYS A 14 1.55 2.70 5.91
CA CYS A 14 2.34 2.85 4.71
C CYS A 14 3.74 3.39 5.03
N ALA A 15 4.78 2.74 4.50
CA ALA A 15 6.15 3.21 4.67
C ALA A 15 6.46 4.57 4.00
N VAL A 16 5.63 4.99 3.03
CA VAL A 16 5.84 6.22 2.24
C VAL A 16 5.06 7.38 2.86
N THR A 17 3.74 7.26 2.96
CA THR A 17 2.89 8.34 3.47
C THR A 17 2.81 8.38 5.00
N ARG A 18 3.25 7.31 5.67
CA ARG A 18 3.00 7.07 7.11
C ARG A 18 1.51 7.09 7.48
N GLU A 19 0.62 6.98 6.50
CA GLU A 19 -0.82 6.86 6.74
C GLU A 19 -1.22 5.40 6.97
N VAL A 20 -2.29 5.23 7.74
CA VAL A 20 -2.94 3.94 7.92
C VAL A 20 -3.55 3.45 6.62
N MET A 21 -3.30 2.19 6.30
CA MET A 21 -3.96 1.44 5.24
C MET A 21 -5.29 0.91 5.79
N SER A 22 -6.38 1.46 5.28
CA SER A 22 -7.76 1.07 5.63
C SER A 22 -8.55 0.79 4.35
N ASP A 23 -9.85 0.52 4.46
CA ASP A 23 -10.73 0.32 3.30
C ASP A 23 -10.66 1.49 2.29
N ALA A 24 -10.60 2.73 2.78
CA ALA A 24 -10.43 3.92 1.96
C ALA A 24 -9.01 4.07 1.35
N ASN A 25 -8.01 3.41 1.95
CA ASN A 25 -6.62 3.46 1.53
C ASN A 25 -6.01 2.05 1.47
N PRO A 26 -6.51 1.20 0.55
CA PRO A 26 -6.18 -0.22 0.58
C PRO A 26 -4.70 -0.45 0.30
N PRO A 27 -4.12 -1.52 0.86
CA PRO A 27 -2.77 -1.93 0.53
C PRO A 27 -2.69 -2.40 -0.93
N MET A 28 -1.74 -1.84 -1.67
CA MET A 28 -1.41 -2.14 -3.06
C MET A 28 -0.04 -2.82 -3.10
N VAL A 29 0.02 -4.00 -3.72
CA VAL A 29 1.21 -4.83 -3.88
C VAL A 29 1.83 -4.56 -5.24
N LEU A 30 3.12 -4.28 -5.21
CA LEU A 30 3.94 -4.10 -6.39
C LEU A 30 4.45 -5.47 -6.87
N PRO A 31 4.81 -5.61 -8.17
CA PRO A 31 5.38 -6.84 -8.70
C PRO A 31 6.66 -7.31 -7.98
N ASN A 32 7.39 -6.41 -7.32
CA ASN A 32 8.56 -6.73 -6.51
C ASN A 32 8.25 -7.26 -5.10
N GLY A 33 6.96 -7.41 -4.73
CA GLY A 33 6.52 -7.92 -3.43
C GLY A 33 6.38 -6.87 -2.33
N TYR A 34 6.65 -5.59 -2.61
CA TYR A 34 6.43 -4.51 -1.65
C TYR A 34 4.98 -4.04 -1.65
N VAL A 35 4.53 -3.57 -0.47
CA VAL A 35 3.15 -3.09 -0.29
C VAL A 35 3.16 -1.61 0.08
N TYR A 36 2.46 -0.80 -0.71
CA TYR A 36 2.24 0.62 -0.46
C TYR A 36 0.75 0.95 -0.48
N SER A 37 0.35 2.05 0.12
CA SER A 37 -1.06 2.41 0.20
C SER A 37 -1.47 3.07 -1.12
N ARG A 38 -2.76 2.99 -1.49
CA ARG A 38 -3.25 3.67 -2.70
C ARG A 38 -2.79 5.13 -2.78
N ARG A 39 -2.86 5.87 -1.67
CA ARG A 39 -2.40 7.25 -1.60
C ARG A 39 -0.91 7.41 -1.87
N ALA A 40 -0.08 6.52 -1.32
CA ALA A 40 1.35 6.52 -1.60
C ALA A 40 1.62 6.29 -3.09
N ILE A 41 0.81 5.45 -3.73
CA ILE A 41 0.95 5.13 -5.15
C ILE A 41 0.59 6.34 -5.99
N GLU A 42 -0.51 7.03 -5.67
CA GLU A 42 -0.90 8.28 -6.33
C GLU A 42 0.15 9.37 -6.16
N GLN A 43 0.74 9.52 -4.96
CA GLN A 43 1.82 10.47 -4.74
C GLN A 43 3.09 10.12 -5.51
N LEU A 44 3.51 8.85 -5.48
CA LEU A 44 4.69 8.38 -6.23
C LEU A 44 4.46 8.50 -7.74
N ALA A 45 3.26 8.17 -8.22
CA ALA A 45 2.90 8.32 -9.62
C ALA A 45 2.91 9.80 -10.03
N ALA A 46 2.34 10.70 -9.21
CA ALA A 46 2.33 12.13 -9.47
C ALA A 46 3.74 12.73 -9.58
N GLN A 47 4.69 12.26 -8.76
CA GLN A 47 6.09 12.69 -8.82
C GLN A 47 6.81 12.25 -10.11
N HIS A 48 6.36 11.15 -10.72
CA HIS A 48 7.01 10.52 -11.89
C HIS A 48 6.25 10.72 -13.21
N GLY A 49 5.18 11.52 -13.24
CA GLY A 49 4.44 11.84 -14.47
C GLY A 49 3.12 11.07 -14.66
N GLY A 50 2.47 10.63 -13.59
CA GLY A 50 1.07 10.19 -13.56
C GLY A 50 0.78 8.76 -14.04
N GLY A 51 1.75 8.05 -14.63
CA GLY A 51 1.56 6.68 -15.15
C GLY A 51 2.47 5.62 -14.55
N ARG A 52 3.54 6.02 -13.86
CA ARG A 52 4.56 5.10 -13.32
C ARG A 52 4.86 5.52 -11.89
N LEU A 53 4.94 4.56 -10.96
CA LEU A 53 5.47 4.82 -9.63
C LEU A 53 6.88 4.27 -9.52
N ALA A 54 7.75 4.94 -8.76
CA ALA A 54 9.04 4.39 -8.37
C ALA A 54 8.96 3.80 -6.96
N CYS A 55 9.47 2.59 -6.78
CA CYS A 55 9.61 1.99 -5.47
C CYS A 55 10.78 2.65 -4.73
N PRO A 56 10.56 3.36 -3.60
CA PRO A 56 11.64 4.04 -2.87
C PRO A 56 12.62 3.08 -2.19
N LYS A 57 12.26 1.79 -2.07
CA LYS A 57 13.14 0.75 -1.49
C LYS A 57 14.10 0.15 -2.51
N THR A 58 13.64 -0.07 -3.74
CA THR A 58 14.39 -0.80 -4.77
C THR A 58 14.82 0.08 -5.95
N GLY A 59 14.26 1.28 -6.08
CA GLY A 59 14.46 2.16 -7.24
C GLY A 59 13.73 1.71 -8.51
N ALA A 60 13.08 0.55 -8.50
CA ALA A 60 12.38 0.02 -9.66
C ALA A 60 11.08 0.80 -9.93
N THR A 61 10.80 1.08 -11.21
CA THR A 61 9.58 1.78 -11.65
C THR A 61 8.58 0.82 -12.25
N TYR A 62 7.33 0.89 -11.78
CA TYR A 62 6.23 0.05 -12.22
C TYR A 62 5.06 0.90 -12.72
N GLY A 63 4.33 0.40 -13.70
CA GLY A 63 3.11 1.04 -14.18
C GLY A 63 1.99 0.88 -13.15
N VAL A 64 1.15 1.90 -12.95
CA VAL A 64 0.03 1.84 -11.99
C VAL A 64 -0.97 0.70 -12.23
N ASP A 65 -1.00 0.19 -13.46
CA ASP A 65 -1.84 -0.94 -13.89
C ASP A 65 -1.30 -2.32 -13.42
N GLU A 66 0.02 -2.44 -13.21
CA GLU A 66 0.67 -3.70 -12.83
C GLU A 66 0.48 -4.05 -11.34
N LEU A 67 -0.12 -3.15 -10.56
CA LEU A 67 -0.25 -3.31 -9.12
C LEU A 67 -1.54 -4.03 -8.77
N ARG A 68 -1.44 -4.91 -7.77
CA ARG A 68 -2.60 -5.65 -7.25
C ARG A 68 -3.00 -5.13 -5.89
N ARG A 69 -4.29 -4.98 -5.64
CA ARG A 69 -4.79 -4.81 -4.28
C ARG A 69 -4.50 -6.07 -3.46
N ALA A 70 -3.88 -5.89 -2.30
CA ALA A 70 -3.84 -6.92 -1.26
C ALA A 70 -5.18 -6.94 -0.54
N PHE A 71 -5.79 -8.11 -0.46
CA PHE A 71 -6.92 -8.37 0.41
C PHE A 71 -6.37 -9.03 1.67
N ILE A 72 -6.55 -8.38 2.81
CA ILE A 72 -6.25 -8.97 4.10
C ILE A 72 -7.57 -9.57 4.56
N VAL A 73 -7.62 -10.90 4.58
CA VAL A 73 -8.76 -11.69 5.06
C VAL A 73 -8.73 -11.83 6.58
#